data_AF-A0A8S2TIV8-F1
#
_entry.id   AF-A0A8S2TIV8-F1
#
_cell.length_a   1.000
_cell.length_b   1.000
_cell.length_c   1.000
_cell.angle_alpha   90.00
_cell.angle_beta   90.00
_cell.angle_gamma   90.00
#
_symmetry.space_group_name_H-M   'P 1'
#
loop_
_entity.id
_entity.type
_entity.pdbx_description
1 polymer ?
#
loop_
_entity_poly.entity_id
_entity_poly.type
_entity_poly.pdbx_seq_one_letter_code
_entity_poly.pdbx_strand_id
1 'polypeptide(L)'
;PEWKRAATALKGIVKIGAVDADSHKSLGQQYGVSGFPTIKIFGNNKRSPTDYQGGRTTDAIVEQALNQLRTIVNERLGKRGGGSSGGGGSSGSGNEGKDTIELTDSNF
;
A
#
# COMPACT_ATOMS: atom_id res chain seq x y z
N PRO A 1 -7.38 -11.01 16.77
CA PRO A 1 -7.88 -9.76 17.39
C PRO A 1 -7.09 -8.55 16.89
N GLU A 2 -5.77 -8.64 16.93
CA GLU A 2 -4.82 -7.60 16.50
C GLU A 2 -5.08 -7.09 15.07
N TRP A 3 -5.27 -8.00 14.11
CA TRP A 3 -5.56 -7.64 12.71
C TRP A 3 -6.82 -6.77 12.56
N LYS A 4 -7.88 -7.08 13.32
CA LYS A 4 -9.13 -6.30 13.29
C LYS A 4 -8.93 -4.91 13.90
N ARG A 5 -8.11 -4.79 14.96
CA ARG A 5 -7.80 -3.50 15.58
C ARG A 5 -6.99 -2.61 14.65
N ALA A 6 -5.96 -3.15 14.00
CA ALA A 6 -5.19 -2.45 12.99
C ALA A 6 -6.08 -1.98 11.82
N ALA A 7 -6.98 -2.86 11.33
CA ALA A 7 -7.93 -2.52 10.27
C ALA A 7 -8.88 -1.37 10.66
N THR A 8 -9.36 -1.34 11.90
CA THR A 8 -10.19 -0.25 12.40
C THR A 8 -9.40 1.06 12.50
N ALA A 9 -8.18 1.02 13.03
CA ALA A 9 -7.34 2.22 13.19
C ALA A 9 -6.92 2.83 11.84
N LEU A 10 -6.70 1.98 10.83
CA LEU A 10 -6.29 2.42 9.48
C LEU A 10 -7.48 2.68 8.54
N LYS A 11 -8.72 2.58 9.02
CA LYS A 11 -9.91 2.79 8.20
C LYS A 11 -9.89 4.20 7.58
N GLY A 12 -10.04 4.25 6.26
CA GLY A 12 -10.00 5.50 5.49
C GLY A 12 -8.60 5.93 5.04
N ILE A 13 -7.55 5.35 5.63
CA ILE A 13 -6.15 5.65 5.29
C ILE A 13 -5.56 4.49 4.47
N VAL A 14 -5.62 3.27 5.01
CA VAL A 14 -5.10 2.05 4.37
C VAL A 14 -6.19 0.98 4.35
N LYS A 15 -6.37 0.32 3.20
CA LYS A 15 -7.30 -0.81 3.06
C LYS A 15 -6.60 -2.08 3.52
N ILE A 16 -7.15 -2.71 4.56
CA ILE A 16 -6.70 -4.01 5.06
C ILE A 16 -7.72 -5.07 4.66
N GLY A 17 -7.25 -6.14 4.03
CA GLY A 17 -8.06 -7.29 3.62
C GLY A 17 -7.45 -8.59 4.13
N ALA A 18 -8.28 -9.62 4.24
CA ALA A 18 -7.84 -10.99 4.47
C ALA A 18 -8.36 -11.84 3.30
N VAL A 19 -7.49 -12.69 2.77
CA VAL A 19 -7.83 -13.62 1.69
C VAL A 19 -7.53 -15.02 2.19
N ASP A 20 -8.50 -15.92 2.04
CA ASP A 20 -8.30 -17.34 2.28
C ASP A 20 -7.65 -17.96 1.03
N ALA A 21 -6.35 -18.22 1.09
CA ALA A 21 -5.63 -18.83 -0.01
C ALA A 21 -5.73 -20.37 -0.04
N ASP A 22 -6.34 -21.02 0.97
CA ASP A 22 -6.67 -22.45 0.90
C ASP A 22 -7.86 -22.68 -0.04
N SER A 23 -8.89 -21.83 0.09
CA SER A 23 -10.03 -21.79 -0.83
C SER A 23 -9.65 -21.20 -2.19
N HIS A 24 -8.74 -20.21 -2.22
CA HIS A 24 -8.29 -19.53 -3.44
C HIS A 24 -6.82 -19.81 -3.76
N LYS A 25 -6.49 -21.09 -4.05
CA LYS A 25 -5.12 -21.53 -4.32
C LYS A 25 -4.46 -20.81 -5.51
N SER A 26 -5.22 -20.43 -6.53
CA SER A 26 -4.72 -19.69 -7.69
C SER A 26 -4.18 -18.31 -7.30
N LEU A 27 -4.87 -17.59 -6.42
CA LEU A 27 -4.41 -16.30 -5.89
C LEU A 27 -3.18 -16.49 -4.98
N GLY A 28 -3.20 -17.51 -4.12
CA GLY A 28 -2.05 -17.87 -3.30
C GLY A 28 -0.80 -18.10 -4.15
N GLN A 29 -0.90 -18.91 -5.20
CA GLN A 29 0.20 -19.19 -6.13
C GLN A 29 0.64 -17.95 -6.92
N GLN A 30 -0.31 -17.16 -7.43
CA GLN A 30 0.00 -15.93 -8.18
C GLN A 30 0.85 -14.96 -7.38
N TYR A 31 0.63 -14.89 -6.07
CA TYR A 31 1.39 -14.03 -5.16
C TYR A 31 2.51 -14.77 -4.40
N GLY A 32 2.76 -16.04 -4.68
CA GLY A 32 3.83 -16.81 -4.04
C GLY A 32 3.61 -17.05 -2.54
N VAL A 33 2.36 -17.25 -2.09
CA VAL A 33 2.03 -17.62 -0.72
C VAL A 33 2.35 -19.11 -0.53
N SER A 34 3.45 -19.41 0.17
CA SER A 34 3.91 -20.78 0.44
C SER A 34 3.59 -21.28 1.85
N GLY A 35 3.14 -20.40 2.75
CA GLY A 35 2.79 -20.75 4.12
C GLY A 35 1.89 -19.71 4.78
N PHE A 36 1.18 -20.12 5.83
CA PHE A 36 0.26 -19.25 6.55
C PHE A 36 0.76 -18.95 7.98
N PRO A 37 0.52 -17.74 8.52
CA PRO A 37 0.00 -16.56 7.84
C PRO A 37 1.11 -15.81 7.08
N THR A 38 0.82 -15.41 5.83
CA THR A 38 1.67 -14.51 5.02
C THR A 38 0.98 -13.17 4.87
N ILE A 39 1.68 -12.07 5.19
CA ILE A 39 1.17 -10.71 5.04
C ILE A 39 1.90 -10.07 3.86
N LYS A 40 1.14 -9.53 2.91
CA LYS A 40 1.66 -8.84 1.73
C LYS A 40 1.15 -7.41 1.70
N ILE A 41 2.04 -6.47 1.41
CA ILE A 41 1.74 -5.05 1.33
C ILE A 41 1.68 -4.65 -0.14
N PHE A 42 0.54 -4.11 -0.54
CA PHE A 42 0.28 -3.68 -1.91
C PHE A 42 0.45 -2.16 -2.03
N GLY A 43 1.63 -1.75 -2.51
CA GLY A 43 2.00 -0.35 -2.72
C GLY A 43 1.31 0.31 -3.92
N ASN A 44 1.98 1.27 -4.54
CA ASN A 44 1.46 1.93 -5.75
C ASN A 44 1.30 0.92 -6.89
N ASN A 45 2.32 0.07 -7.10
CA ASN A 45 2.25 -1.05 -8.02
C ASN A 45 1.59 -2.27 -7.37
N LYS A 46 0.33 -2.54 -7.74
CA LYS A 46 -0.43 -3.70 -7.24
C LYS A 46 0.09 -5.05 -7.76
N ARG A 47 0.95 -5.05 -8.78
CA ARG A 47 1.56 -6.28 -9.35
C ARG A 47 2.79 -6.74 -8.60
N SER A 48 3.41 -5.86 -7.79
CA SER A 48 4.64 -6.16 -7.05
C SER A 48 4.42 -5.91 -5.56
N PRO A 49 3.66 -6.80 -4.87
CA PRO A 49 3.51 -6.70 -3.43
C PRO A 49 4.82 -7.01 -2.72
N THR A 50 5.05 -6.32 -1.60
CA THR A 50 6.20 -6.57 -0.73
C THR A 50 5.81 -7.49 0.41
N ASP A 51 6.67 -8.44 0.75
CA ASP A 51 6.46 -9.32 1.90
C ASP A 51 6.69 -8.59 3.21
N TYR A 52 5.74 -8.73 4.12
CA TYR A 52 5.86 -8.23 5.47
C TYR A 52 6.49 -9.28 6.38
N GLN A 53 7.69 -8.97 6.87
CA GLN A 53 8.43 -9.81 7.82
C GLN A 53 8.48 -9.24 9.24
N GLY A 54 7.72 -8.16 9.50
CA GLY A 54 7.68 -7.51 10.81
C GLY A 54 6.86 -8.25 11.87
N GLY A 55 6.75 -7.62 13.04
CA GLY A 55 6.00 -8.15 14.18
C GLY A 55 4.50 -8.32 13.89
N ARG A 56 3.88 -9.38 14.41
CA ARG A 56 2.43 -9.65 14.21
C ARG A 56 1.53 -8.89 15.21
N THR A 57 2.03 -7.83 15.82
CA THR A 57 1.29 -6.99 16.78
C THR A 57 0.55 -5.87 16.07
N THR A 58 -0.53 -5.35 16.68
CA THR A 58 -1.27 -4.21 16.12
C THR A 58 -0.35 -3.04 15.77
N ASP A 59 0.54 -2.65 16.70
CA ASP A 59 1.41 -1.49 16.52
C ASP A 59 2.39 -1.68 15.34
N ALA A 60 3.02 -2.85 15.24
CA ALA A 60 3.97 -3.14 14.17
C ALA A 60 3.31 -3.18 12.78
N ILE A 61 2.05 -3.61 12.70
CA ILE A 61 1.26 -3.58 11.45
C ILE A 61 0.92 -2.13 11.09
N VAL A 62 0.46 -1.34 12.06
CA VAL A 62 0.07 0.07 11.85
C VAL A 62 1.26 0.91 11.41
N GLU A 63 2.39 0.81 12.10
CA GLU A 63 3.61 1.55 11.77
C GLU A 63 4.08 1.25 10.34
N GLN A 64 4.06 -0.03 9.97
CA GLN A 64 4.52 -0.47 8.65
C GLN A 64 3.55 -0.06 7.55
N ALA A 65 2.24 -0.08 7.80
CA ALA A 65 1.25 0.48 6.89
C ALA A 65 1.47 1.99 6.66
N LEU A 66 1.76 2.76 7.72
CA LEU A 66 2.04 4.19 7.62
C LEU A 66 3.35 4.48 6.88
N ASN A 67 4.40 3.72 7.12
CA ASN A 67 5.67 3.87 6.42
C ASN A 67 5.51 3.60 4.91
N GLN A 68 4.76 2.57 4.56
CA GLN A 68 4.46 2.26 3.15
C GLN A 68 3.58 3.32 2.51
N LEU A 69 2.60 3.85 3.24
CA LEU A 69 1.78 4.97 2.77
C LEU A 69 2.63 6.20 2.46
N ARG A 70 3.58 6.56 3.33
CA ARG A 70 4.50 7.68 3.09
C ARG A 70 5.30 7.49 1.80
N THR A 71 5.82 6.29 1.57
CA THR A 71 6.53 5.96 0.32
C THR A 71 5.63 6.15 -0.90
N ILE A 72 4.40 5.63 -0.87
CA ILE A 72 3.43 5.76 -1.96
C ILE A 72 3.06 7.23 -2.22
N VAL A 73 2.87 8.01 -1.16
CA VAL A 73 2.56 9.45 -1.28
C VAL A 73 3.75 10.19 -1.88
N ASN A 74 4.98 9.91 -1.47
CA ASN A 74 6.19 10.51 -2.05
C ASN A 74 6.39 10.12 -3.52
N GLU A 75 6.10 8.87 -3.89
CA GLU A 75 6.08 8.39 -5.27
C GLU A 75 5.06 9.15 -6.11
N ARG A 76 3.84 9.35 -5.59
CA ARG A 76 2.76 10.08 -6.27
C ARG A 76 3.02 11.57 -6.37
N LEU A 77 3.65 12.16 -5.36
CA LEU A 77 4.04 13.57 -5.33
C LEU A 77 5.17 13.89 -6.32
N GLY A 78 5.76 12.86 -6.97
CA GLY A 78 6.79 13.07 -7.99
C GLY A 78 8.15 13.47 -7.41
N LYS A 79 8.40 13.27 -6.11
CA LYS A 79 9.74 13.42 -5.53
C LYS A 79 10.64 12.27 -5.99
N ARG A 80 11.07 12.34 -7.24
CA ARG A 80 12.19 11.56 -7.78
C ARG A 80 13.47 12.22 -7.27
N GLY A 81 14.03 11.67 -6.19
CA GLY A 81 15.27 12.16 -5.60
C GLY A 81 16.13 11.03 -5.05
N GLY A 82 16.92 10.40 -5.92
CA GLY A 82 18.24 9.83 -5.57
C GLY A 82 18.29 8.42 -4.99
N GLY A 83 18.41 7.41 -5.86
CA GLY A 83 18.85 6.05 -5.53
C GLY A 83 18.82 5.13 -6.76
N SER A 84 19.89 5.15 -7.56
CA SER A 84 20.17 4.32 -8.77
C SER A 84 19.81 2.84 -8.57
N SER A 85 19.19 2.13 -9.53
CA SER A 85 19.55 1.87 -10.93
C SER A 85 18.30 1.35 -11.68
N GLY A 86 18.08 1.43 -12.99
CA GLY A 86 18.75 2.05 -14.12
C GLY A 86 17.82 1.88 -15.34
N GLY A 87 17.94 2.76 -16.34
CA GLY A 87 17.55 2.50 -17.73
C GLY A 87 16.14 2.88 -18.20
N GLY A 88 16.06 4.00 -18.95
CA GLY A 88 15.33 4.03 -20.23
C GLY A 88 14.00 4.79 -20.30
N GLY A 89 14.00 5.90 -21.07
CA GLY A 89 12.95 6.14 -22.08
C GLY A 89 11.72 6.99 -21.75
N SER A 90 11.89 8.31 -21.92
CA SER A 90 11.00 9.33 -22.52
C SER A 90 9.45 9.19 -22.60
N SER A 91 8.83 10.36 -22.34
CA SER A 91 7.71 10.99 -23.07
C SER A 91 6.27 10.89 -22.53
N GLY A 92 5.58 12.04 -22.58
CA GLY A 92 4.12 12.17 -22.64
C GLY A 92 3.45 12.46 -21.28
N SER A 93 3.15 13.71 -20.96
CA SER A 93 1.94 14.47 -21.39
C SER A 93 0.69 14.17 -20.53
N GLY A 94 0.36 15.16 -19.68
CA GLY A 94 -1.02 15.53 -19.28
C GLY A 94 -1.79 14.62 -18.32
N ASN A 95 -2.16 15.15 -17.15
CA ASN A 95 -3.53 15.63 -16.89
C ASN A 95 -3.62 16.21 -15.47
N GLU A 96 -3.73 17.54 -15.37
CA GLU A 96 -4.09 18.28 -14.16
C GLU A 96 -5.58 18.14 -13.85
N GLY A 97 -5.91 18.12 -12.56
CA GLY A 97 -7.22 18.51 -12.05
C GLY A 97 -8.17 17.37 -11.73
N LYS A 98 -8.16 16.91 -10.45
CA LYS A 98 -9.32 16.36 -9.70
C LYS A 98 -9.13 16.35 -8.17
N ASP A 99 -7.90 16.32 -7.66
CA ASP A 99 -7.65 15.89 -6.26
C ASP A 99 -7.50 17.03 -5.24
N THR A 100 -7.68 18.29 -5.66
CA THR A 100 -7.67 19.44 -4.74
C THR A 100 -9.09 19.77 -4.30
N ILE A 101 -9.40 19.57 -3.01
CA ILE A 101 -10.63 20.04 -2.39
C ILE A 101 -10.32 21.38 -1.71
N GLU A 102 -10.94 22.46 -2.17
CA GLU A 102 -10.85 23.76 -1.50
C GLU A 102 -11.76 23.76 -0.27
N LEU A 103 -11.18 23.97 0.90
CA LEU A 103 -11.92 24.14 2.13
C LEU A 103 -12.43 25.59 2.17
N THR A 104 -13.73 25.77 1.91
CA THR A 104 -14.45 27.03 2.14
C THR A 104 -15.30 26.88 3.38
N ASP A 105 -15.84 27.99 3.90
CA ASP A 105 -16.80 27.99 5.02
C ASP A 105 -18.06 27.15 4.75
N SER A 106 -18.25 26.66 3.52
CA SER A 106 -19.32 25.73 3.13
C SER A 106 -18.99 24.25 3.40
N ASN A 107 -17.73 23.91 3.73
CA ASN A 107 -17.26 22.55 3.98
C ASN A 107 -17.04 22.22 5.47
N PHE A 108 -17.42 23.14 6.38
CA PHE A 108 -17.33 22.99 7.83
C PHE A 108 -18.71 23.02 8.50
#